data_AF-A0A9P5VD90-F1
#
_entry.id   AF-A0A9P5VD90-F1
#
_cell.length_a   1.000
_cell.length_b   1.000
_cell.length_c   1.000
_cell.angle_alpha   90.00
_cell.angle_beta   90.00
_cell.angle_gamma   90.00
#
_symmetry.space_group_name_H-M   'P 1'
#
loop_
_entity.id
_entity.type
_entity.pdbx_description
1 polymer ?
#
loop_
_entity_poly.entity_id
_entity_poly.type
_entity_poly.pdbx_seq_one_letter_code
_entity_poly.pdbx_strand_id
1 'polypeptide(L)'
;MSNALRVIRNTHVPKTPPRKPHYPRSLRKPLRRPPSLRLACRRAIHSRFRSPSNRPLCCRKYPDFPTSNNRSASSWDNYSCDFPVKLGQDLLKYVPKIAKPAFATLTSDVPPHDVWAETQGAVVGEEVNAYGVLASLDATIYPTIGNHESGPPNLYPTTASGGDASWLYTSLATTWSRWLLASATSSVKSNNGAYTVSPTPGFRIISLNTNFCYTMNFYLYSALRDFDPNGEIAWLITQLQAAEDAGERVWIIGHVGPSQTDCLQNWSTFYYQVVQRYSPHVIAEQFFGHTHYDEFALFYSSSVKNAASAISTAWIGPSVTPYTELNPEFRIYKVDTGNWNIYDAETYVADLNQAVSWDANGTTPNWHLEYSAHAAYTPFLAPITTPPSQPLSPAWWHNVTTAFESNPAAFQQYWTYRGKSANKIPACANGSTCPKEMICDLRASKSSDDCSPISFALKIRSDQRAEAMATAMDTDAMMAVEAMDPSGFHNLYKRAPLKPWNKKLCGTINKH
;
A
#
# COMPACT_ATOMS: atom_id res chain seq x y z
N MET A 1 8.48 -25.42 -16.37
CA MET A 1 9.18 -24.25 -15.81
C MET A 1 9.66 -23.40 -16.98
N SER A 2 9.20 -22.16 -17.09
CA SER A 2 9.60 -21.24 -18.15
C SER A 2 11.10 -20.91 -18.04
N ASN A 3 11.77 -20.67 -19.18
CA ASN A 3 13.19 -20.29 -19.28
C ASN A 3 13.60 -19.09 -18.40
N ALA A 4 12.63 -18.32 -17.89
CA ALA A 4 12.86 -17.19 -17.01
C ALA A 4 13.58 -17.58 -15.69
N LEU A 5 13.15 -18.62 -14.97
CA LEU A 5 13.77 -19.03 -13.69
C LEU A 5 15.22 -19.52 -13.83
N ARG A 6 15.69 -19.81 -15.05
CA ARG A 6 17.10 -20.13 -15.32
C ARG A 6 18.02 -18.89 -15.36
N VAL A 7 17.44 -17.68 -15.44
CA VAL A 7 18.20 -16.42 -15.44
C VAL A 7 18.70 -16.08 -14.03
N ILE A 8 17.98 -16.52 -13.00
CA ILE A 8 18.43 -16.48 -11.61
C ILE A 8 19.49 -17.58 -11.47
N ARG A 9 20.73 -17.21 -11.13
CA ARG A 9 21.93 -18.08 -11.10
C ARG A 9 21.60 -19.52 -10.68
N ASN A 10 22.10 -20.51 -11.44
CA ASN A 10 21.85 -21.97 -11.39
C ASN A 10 21.81 -22.66 -10.00
N THR A 11 22.17 -21.99 -8.91
CA THR A 11 22.17 -22.52 -7.54
C THR A 11 20.87 -22.32 -6.76
N HIS A 12 19.91 -21.54 -7.28
CA HIS A 12 18.66 -21.19 -6.55
C HIS A 12 17.39 -21.69 -7.26
N VAL A 13 17.49 -22.79 -8.01
CA VAL A 13 16.33 -23.37 -8.70
C VAL A 13 15.40 -24.02 -7.67
N PRO A 14 14.10 -23.64 -7.60
CA PRO A 14 13.13 -24.31 -6.74
C PRO A 14 13.11 -25.82 -7.00
N LYS A 15 12.95 -26.63 -5.95
CA LYS A 15 12.68 -28.07 -6.15
C LYS A 15 11.39 -28.23 -6.96
N THR A 16 11.17 -29.37 -7.59
CA THR A 16 9.85 -29.65 -8.17
C THR A 16 8.78 -29.66 -7.07
N PRO A 17 7.57 -29.13 -7.32
CA PRO A 17 6.48 -29.23 -6.35
C PRO A 17 6.29 -30.68 -5.88
N PRO A 18 6.06 -30.91 -4.57
CA PRO A 18 5.81 -32.25 -4.05
C PRO A 18 4.55 -32.85 -4.69
N ARG A 19 4.58 -34.14 -5.02
CA ARG A 19 3.41 -34.85 -5.62
C ARG A 19 2.16 -34.80 -4.73
N LYS A 20 2.36 -34.71 -3.41
CA LYS A 20 1.31 -34.53 -2.40
C LYS A 20 1.77 -33.43 -1.43
N PRO A 21 1.46 -32.15 -1.71
CA PRO A 21 1.83 -31.07 -0.81
C PRO A 21 1.14 -31.24 0.56
N HIS A 22 1.84 -30.90 1.63
CA HIS A 22 1.25 -30.87 2.96
C HIS A 22 0.37 -29.63 3.09
N TYR A 23 -0.92 -29.83 3.39
CA TYR A 23 -1.86 -28.76 3.70
C TYR A 23 -2.27 -28.88 5.17
N PRO A 24 -1.75 -28.00 6.06
CA PRO A 24 -2.16 -27.99 7.45
C PRO A 24 -3.68 -27.84 7.55
N ARG A 25 -4.31 -28.68 8.36
CA ARG A 25 -5.76 -28.60 8.62
C ARG A 25 -6.06 -27.41 9.53
N SER A 26 -7.20 -26.76 9.30
CA SER A 26 -7.76 -25.79 10.25
C SER A 26 -7.90 -26.44 11.62
N LEU A 27 -7.42 -25.76 12.66
CA LEU A 27 -7.57 -26.23 14.04
C LEU A 27 -8.94 -25.85 14.63
N ARG A 28 -9.72 -24.98 13.95
CA ARG A 28 -11.03 -24.46 14.40
C ARG A 28 -11.00 -23.90 15.85
N LYS A 29 -9.82 -23.50 16.34
CA LYS A 29 -9.49 -23.01 17.70
C LYS A 29 -8.49 -21.84 17.63
N PRO A 30 -8.35 -21.05 18.72
CA PRO A 30 -8.83 -19.68 18.74
C PRO A 30 -8.25 -18.81 17.61
N LEU A 31 -9.14 -18.13 16.88
CA LEU A 31 -8.78 -17.12 15.89
C LEU A 31 -7.92 -16.05 16.57
N ARG A 32 -6.68 -15.86 16.13
CA ARG A 32 -5.89 -14.68 16.53
C ARG A 32 -6.36 -13.48 15.72
N ARG A 33 -6.30 -12.29 16.32
CA ARG A 33 -6.67 -11.01 15.71
C ARG A 33 -5.44 -10.13 15.41
N PRO A 34 -4.47 -10.54 14.56
CA PRO A 34 -3.35 -9.66 14.23
C PRO A 34 -3.86 -8.39 13.51
N PRO A 35 -3.51 -7.18 13.95
CA PRO A 35 -3.76 -5.95 13.24
C PRO A 35 -2.67 -5.76 12.17
N SER A 36 -3.07 -5.16 11.07
CA SER A 36 -2.16 -4.53 10.12
C SER A 36 -2.32 -3.03 10.29
N LEU A 37 -1.23 -2.38 10.66
CA LEU A 37 -1.15 -0.94 10.87
C LEU A 37 -0.23 -0.36 9.81
N ARG A 38 -0.60 0.77 9.20
CA ARG A 38 0.28 1.52 8.29
C ARG A 38 0.31 2.98 8.71
N LEU A 39 1.48 3.53 9.02
CA LEU A 39 1.61 4.84 9.67
C LEU A 39 2.69 5.68 8.98
N ALA A 40 2.30 6.79 8.32
CA ALA A 40 3.14 7.94 7.94
C ALA A 40 3.16 9.06 9.00
N CYS A 41 4.02 8.92 10.02
CA CYS A 41 3.98 9.72 11.25
C CYS A 41 4.65 11.08 11.08
N ARG A 42 3.90 12.16 11.33
CA ARG A 42 4.44 13.53 11.36
C ARG A 42 4.72 14.01 12.79
N ARG A 43 5.96 14.44 13.08
CA ARG A 43 6.28 15.23 14.29
C ARG A 43 5.37 16.46 14.38
N ALA A 44 4.57 16.52 15.45
CA ALA A 44 3.57 17.56 15.69
C ALA A 44 4.22 18.93 15.98
N ILE A 45 4.64 19.64 14.93
CA ILE A 45 4.76 21.09 15.03
C ILE A 45 3.33 21.63 14.98
N HIS A 46 2.88 22.14 16.13
CA HIS A 46 1.58 22.74 16.41
C HIS A 46 1.29 23.93 15.47
N SER A 47 0.99 23.65 14.21
CA SER A 47 0.85 24.68 13.21
C SER A 47 -0.38 24.36 12.37
N ARG A 48 -1.51 24.79 12.92
CA ARG A 48 -2.85 24.67 12.35
C ARG A 48 -2.98 25.57 11.11
N PHE A 49 -2.37 25.20 9.98
CA PHE A 49 -2.37 26.07 8.79
C PHE A 49 -2.70 25.31 7.52
N ARG A 50 -3.78 25.72 6.85
CA ARG A 50 -4.02 25.39 5.45
C ARG A 50 -3.00 26.19 4.61
N SER A 51 -2.04 25.51 4.00
CA SER A 51 -1.10 26.12 3.05
C SER A 51 -1.86 26.59 1.80
N PRO A 52 -1.39 27.61 1.07
CA PRO A 52 -1.95 27.97 -0.22
C PRO A 52 -1.80 26.80 -1.22
N SER A 53 -2.65 26.81 -2.23
CA SER A 53 -2.91 25.78 -3.27
C SER A 53 -1.71 25.28 -4.10
N ASN A 54 -0.47 25.65 -3.79
CA ASN A 54 0.69 25.47 -4.67
C ASN A 54 1.85 24.64 -4.04
N ARG A 55 1.63 23.94 -2.91
CA ARG A 55 2.62 22.99 -2.36
C ARG A 55 2.08 21.56 -2.31
N PRO A 56 2.92 20.51 -2.53
CA PRO A 56 2.45 19.12 -2.57
C PRO A 56 1.92 18.58 -1.24
N LEU A 57 2.35 19.12 -0.09
CA LEU A 57 1.86 18.76 1.25
C LEU A 57 1.44 20.01 2.07
N CYS A 58 0.31 19.90 2.77
CA CYS A 58 -0.30 20.99 3.56
C CYS A 58 -0.23 20.74 5.10
N CYS A 59 -1.00 21.49 5.88
CA CYS A 59 -1.15 21.34 7.35
C CYS A 59 0.14 21.45 8.19
N ARG A 60 1.15 22.16 7.70
CA ARG A 60 2.46 22.28 8.36
C ARG A 60 2.99 23.70 8.38
N LYS A 61 3.92 23.96 9.30
CA LYS A 61 4.58 25.25 9.44
C LYS A 61 5.62 25.36 8.33
N TYR A 62 5.50 26.42 7.56
CA TYR A 62 6.49 26.83 6.58
C TYR A 62 7.15 28.12 7.10
N PRO A 63 8.49 28.21 7.15
CA PRO A 63 9.19 29.40 7.62
C PRO A 63 8.79 30.68 6.86
N ASP A 64 8.45 30.52 5.59
CA ASP A 64 8.12 31.56 4.63
C ASP A 64 6.60 31.81 4.47
N PHE A 65 5.76 31.21 5.32
CA PHE A 65 4.31 31.39 5.27
C PHE A 65 3.76 32.09 6.54
N PRO A 66 3.20 33.30 6.43
CA PRO A 66 2.63 34.01 7.57
C PRO A 66 1.39 33.29 8.12
N THR A 67 1.27 33.26 9.45
CA THR A 67 0.20 32.57 10.20
C THR A 67 -1.17 33.25 10.13
N SER A 68 -1.38 34.19 9.20
CA SER A 68 -2.52 35.13 9.19
C SER A 68 -3.81 34.61 8.56
N ASN A 69 -3.84 33.38 8.04
CA ASN A 69 -5.07 32.82 7.46
C ASN A 69 -5.95 32.15 8.54
N ASN A 70 -7.14 32.73 8.76
CA ASN A 70 -8.21 32.32 9.69
C ASN A 70 -8.82 30.91 9.46
N ARG A 71 -8.18 30.04 8.67
CA ARG A 71 -8.64 28.65 8.44
C ARG A 71 -7.54 27.66 8.78
N SER A 72 -7.59 27.24 10.03
CA SER A 72 -6.74 26.23 10.61
C SER A 72 -7.19 24.82 10.22
N ALA A 73 -6.24 23.95 9.88
CA ALA A 73 -6.50 22.50 9.85
C ALA A 73 -6.84 22.01 11.25
N SER A 74 -7.64 20.94 11.34
CA SER A 74 -7.91 20.28 12.61
C SER A 74 -6.62 19.75 13.22
N SER A 75 -6.56 19.67 14.56
CA SER A 75 -5.47 19.02 15.28
C SER A 75 -5.46 17.50 15.10
N TRP A 76 -6.55 16.92 14.57
CA TRP A 76 -6.69 15.50 14.30
C TRP A 76 -6.21 15.13 12.90
N ASP A 77 -6.66 15.83 11.85
CA ASP A 77 -6.00 15.92 10.52
C ASP A 77 -6.85 16.74 9.51
N ASN A 78 -6.48 16.73 8.23
CA ASN A 78 -7.31 17.11 7.09
C ASN A 78 -7.02 16.19 5.88
N TYR A 79 -7.96 16.09 4.95
CA TYR A 79 -7.91 15.20 3.79
C TYR A 79 -6.68 15.41 2.88
N SER A 80 -6.06 16.59 2.84
CA SER A 80 -4.89 16.87 1.98
C SER A 80 -3.56 16.85 2.75
N CYS A 81 -3.50 16.14 3.88
CA CYS A 81 -2.42 16.24 4.86
C CYS A 81 -1.97 14.86 5.37
N ASP A 82 -0.76 14.83 5.93
CA ASP A 82 -0.22 13.65 6.62
C ASP A 82 -0.58 13.62 8.09
N PHE A 83 -0.65 12.38 8.60
CA PHE A 83 -1.19 12.09 9.91
C PHE A 83 -0.31 12.63 11.06
N PRO A 84 -0.88 13.40 12.02
CA PRO A 84 -0.12 13.88 13.17
C PRO A 84 0.09 12.76 14.20
N VAL A 85 1.23 12.76 14.91
CA VAL A 85 1.51 11.84 16.04
C VAL A 85 0.31 11.63 16.98
N LYS A 86 -0.46 12.69 17.25
CA LYS A 86 -1.67 12.67 18.09
C LYS A 86 -2.72 11.65 17.61
N LEU A 87 -2.99 11.59 16.30
CA LEU A 87 -3.93 10.64 15.73
C LEU A 87 -3.41 9.21 15.84
N GLY A 88 -2.12 8.99 15.60
CA GLY A 88 -1.47 7.68 15.81
C GLY A 88 -1.53 7.20 17.25
N GLN A 89 -1.29 8.08 18.23
CA GLN A 89 -1.41 7.75 19.65
C GLN A 89 -2.86 7.38 20.04
N ASP A 90 -3.85 8.06 19.47
CA ASP A 90 -5.25 7.75 19.72
C ASP A 90 -5.66 6.40 19.12
N LEU A 91 -5.21 6.11 17.90
CA LEU A 91 -5.35 4.79 17.28
C LEU A 91 -4.77 3.68 18.16
N LEU A 92 -3.54 3.86 18.67
CA LEU A 92 -2.90 2.86 19.53
C LEU A 92 -3.61 2.66 20.88
N LYS A 93 -4.39 3.65 21.35
CA LYS A 93 -5.29 3.50 22.50
C LYS A 93 -6.62 2.83 22.15
N TYR A 94 -7.05 2.92 20.89
CA TYR A 94 -8.29 2.31 20.42
C TYR A 94 -8.14 0.81 20.14
N VAL A 95 -7.06 0.39 19.46
CA VAL A 95 -6.83 -1.02 19.07
C VAL A 95 -7.04 -2.01 20.24
N PRO A 96 -6.45 -1.81 21.45
CA PRO A 96 -6.62 -2.74 22.58
C PRO A 96 -8.05 -2.85 23.10
N LYS A 97 -8.94 -1.89 22.80
CA LYS A 97 -10.35 -1.90 23.22
C LYS A 97 -11.20 -2.86 22.38
N ILE A 98 -10.81 -3.10 21.14
CA ILE A 98 -11.57 -3.91 20.17
C ILE A 98 -10.92 -5.26 19.86
N ALA A 99 -9.61 -5.38 20.08
CA ALA A 99 -8.86 -6.60 19.87
C ALA A 99 -7.66 -6.70 20.81
N LYS A 100 -7.27 -7.93 21.14
CA LYS A 100 -5.99 -8.23 21.79
C LYS A 100 -5.07 -8.89 20.77
N PRO A 101 -4.29 -8.09 20.03
CA PRO A 101 -3.48 -8.60 18.94
C PRO A 101 -2.34 -9.48 19.44
N ALA A 102 -2.12 -10.62 18.79
CA ALA A 102 -0.99 -11.49 19.12
C ALA A 102 0.35 -10.93 18.61
N PHE A 103 0.30 -10.24 17.48
CA PHE A 103 1.37 -9.49 16.85
C PHE A 103 0.71 -8.57 15.82
N ALA A 104 1.45 -7.58 15.32
CA ALA A 104 1.03 -6.71 14.22
C ALA A 104 2.02 -6.79 13.06
N THR A 105 1.53 -6.51 11.87
CA THR A 105 2.38 -6.24 10.69
C THR A 105 2.34 -4.74 10.40
N LEU A 106 3.49 -4.19 10.01
CA LEU A 106 3.62 -2.78 9.67
C LEU A 106 4.22 -2.64 8.27
N THR A 107 3.40 -2.28 7.29
CA THR A 107 3.82 -2.08 5.90
C THR A 107 4.31 -0.65 5.64
N SER A 108 4.95 0.00 6.62
CA SER A 108 5.68 1.30 6.62
C SER A 108 5.24 2.40 5.64
N ASP A 109 6.17 3.24 5.14
CA ASP A 109 6.02 4.67 4.81
C ASP A 109 5.75 5.52 6.06
N VAL A 110 6.77 5.70 6.87
CA VAL A 110 6.75 6.47 8.10
C VAL A 110 7.04 7.96 7.88
N PRO A 111 8.09 8.36 7.14
CA PRO A 111 8.30 9.78 6.89
C PRO A 111 7.13 10.40 6.10
N PRO A 112 6.79 11.68 6.33
CA PRO A 112 5.69 12.35 5.64
C PRO A 112 6.06 12.71 4.20
N HIS A 113 5.07 13.06 3.36
CA HIS A 113 5.24 13.36 1.94
C HIS A 113 5.83 14.77 1.66
N ASP A 114 6.71 15.28 2.53
CA ASP A 114 7.50 16.49 2.26
C ASP A 114 8.84 16.16 1.61
N VAL A 115 8.75 15.39 0.53
CA VAL A 115 9.87 14.83 -0.27
C VAL A 115 10.99 15.81 -0.62
N TRP A 116 10.70 17.12 -0.66
CA TRP A 116 11.70 18.17 -0.89
C TRP A 116 12.62 18.45 0.31
N ALA A 117 12.29 17.94 1.49
CA ALA A 117 13.00 18.15 2.76
C ALA A 117 13.46 16.83 3.42
N GLU A 118 13.19 15.68 2.81
CA GLU A 118 13.58 14.37 3.30
C GLU A 118 15.10 14.13 3.12
N THR A 119 15.86 14.45 4.16
CA THR A 119 17.28 14.11 4.30
C THR A 119 17.45 12.87 5.17
N GLN A 120 18.59 12.17 5.08
CA GLN A 120 18.90 11.01 5.94
C GLN A 120 18.65 11.29 7.44
N GLY A 121 19.13 12.44 7.93
CA GLY A 121 18.94 12.81 9.34
C GLY A 121 17.48 13.11 9.70
N ALA A 122 16.70 13.66 8.77
CA ALA A 122 15.29 13.92 8.98
C ALA A 122 14.48 12.62 9.05
N VAL A 123 14.66 11.72 8.08
CA VAL A 123 13.91 10.44 8.03
C VAL A 123 14.24 9.55 9.23
N VAL A 124 15.52 9.43 9.61
CA VAL A 124 15.92 8.69 10.83
C VAL A 124 15.27 9.27 12.07
N GLY A 125 15.20 10.60 12.17
CA GLY A 125 14.55 11.28 13.29
C GLY A 125 13.05 10.98 13.37
N GLU A 126 12.34 11.03 12.24
CA GLU A 126 10.90 10.72 12.18
C GLU A 126 10.64 9.23 12.49
N GLU A 127 11.43 8.32 11.91
CA GLU A 127 11.36 6.87 12.15
C GLU A 127 11.54 6.52 13.62
N VAL A 128 12.61 7.00 14.26
CA VAL A 128 12.91 6.71 15.67
C VAL A 128 11.76 7.17 16.57
N ASN A 129 11.18 8.34 16.29
CA ASN A 129 10.04 8.87 17.04
C ASN A 129 8.78 8.04 16.81
N ALA A 130 8.44 7.75 15.55
CA ALA A 130 7.26 7.01 15.18
C ALA A 130 7.29 5.57 15.72
N TYR A 131 8.41 4.87 15.55
CA TYR A 131 8.61 3.53 16.11
C TYR A 131 8.66 3.55 17.65
N GLY A 132 9.08 4.66 18.26
CA GLY A 132 8.91 4.97 19.68
C GLY A 132 7.45 4.95 20.13
N VAL A 133 6.59 5.68 19.41
CA VAL A 133 5.15 5.73 19.70
C VAL A 133 4.49 4.37 19.47
N LEU A 134 4.84 3.70 18.36
CA LEU A 134 4.33 2.38 18.01
C LEU A 134 4.63 1.31 19.05
N ALA A 135 5.76 1.42 19.74
CA ALA A 135 6.13 0.49 20.80
C ALA A 135 5.20 0.56 22.03
N SER A 136 4.26 1.52 22.09
CA SER A 136 3.20 1.53 23.10
C SER A 136 2.08 0.51 22.86
N LEU A 137 2.01 -0.10 21.67
CA LEU A 137 1.12 -1.24 21.42
C LEU A 137 1.65 -2.47 22.14
N ASP A 138 0.81 -3.10 22.95
CA ASP A 138 1.13 -4.36 23.65
C ASP A 138 1.06 -5.58 22.70
N ALA A 139 1.92 -5.55 21.67
CA ALA A 139 2.10 -6.62 20.70
C ALA A 139 3.45 -6.47 19.98
N THR A 140 4.06 -7.58 19.57
CA THR A 140 5.23 -7.55 18.67
C THR A 140 4.83 -6.99 17.32
N ILE A 141 5.58 -6.03 16.79
CA ILE A 141 5.36 -5.48 15.44
C ILE A 141 6.42 -6.04 14.50
N TYR A 142 5.98 -6.58 13.36
CA TYR A 142 6.83 -7.06 12.28
C TYR A 142 6.76 -6.06 11.12
N PRO A 143 7.74 -5.15 11.01
CA PRO A 143 7.77 -4.13 9.97
C PRO A 143 8.34 -4.64 8.64
N THR A 144 8.01 -3.95 7.57
CA THR A 144 8.77 -3.98 6.31
C THR A 144 9.24 -2.56 5.98
N ILE A 145 10.21 -2.42 5.11
CA ILE A 145 10.66 -1.10 4.65
C ILE A 145 9.75 -0.59 3.52
N GLY A 146 9.36 0.68 3.56
CA GLY A 146 8.60 1.38 2.51
C GLY A 146 9.46 2.30 1.66
N ASN A 147 8.85 3.11 0.80
CA ASN A 147 9.60 3.94 -0.14
C ASN A 147 10.00 5.29 0.45
N HIS A 148 9.32 5.78 1.48
CA HIS A 148 9.67 7.03 2.16
C HIS A 148 10.74 6.90 3.27
N GLU A 149 11.15 5.68 3.65
CA GLU A 149 12.21 5.48 4.66
C GLU A 149 13.60 5.96 4.19
N SER A 150 13.84 6.11 2.89
CA SER A 150 15.09 6.68 2.38
C SER A 150 15.02 8.22 2.30
N GLY A 151 16.12 8.91 2.59
CA GLY A 151 16.25 10.35 2.35
C GLY A 151 17.39 10.62 1.37
N PRO A 152 17.13 10.99 0.10
CA PRO A 152 15.82 11.26 -0.53
C PRO A 152 14.92 10.01 -0.72
N PRO A 153 13.59 10.17 -0.89
CA PRO A 153 12.65 9.05 -0.98
C PRO A 153 12.84 8.22 -2.23
N ASN A 154 12.39 6.97 -2.16
CA ASN A 154 12.36 5.96 -3.23
C ASN A 154 13.74 5.44 -3.65
N LEU A 155 14.83 6.06 -3.21
CA LEU A 155 16.17 5.81 -3.71
C LEU A 155 16.86 4.71 -2.92
N TYR A 156 16.83 3.49 -3.47
CA TYR A 156 17.46 2.31 -2.90
C TYR A 156 18.55 1.77 -3.83
N PRO A 157 19.84 2.06 -3.54
CA PRO A 157 20.98 1.57 -4.28
C PRO A 157 21.01 0.04 -4.40
N THR A 158 21.54 -0.44 -5.52
CA THR A 158 21.85 -1.85 -5.75
C THR A 158 23.35 -2.06 -5.87
N THR A 159 23.80 -3.30 -5.74
CA THR A 159 25.19 -3.66 -5.98
C THR A 159 25.66 -3.24 -7.38
N ALA A 160 24.76 -3.30 -8.38
CA ALA A 160 25.07 -2.92 -9.75
C ALA A 160 25.11 -1.40 -9.97
N SER A 161 24.26 -0.65 -9.25
CA SER A 161 24.18 0.80 -9.41
C SER A 161 25.27 1.56 -8.66
N GLY A 162 25.83 0.95 -7.61
CA GLY A 162 26.62 1.67 -6.61
C GLY A 162 25.77 2.63 -5.77
N GLY A 163 26.38 3.20 -4.75
CA GLY A 163 25.71 3.99 -3.71
C GLY A 163 25.69 3.28 -2.36
N ASP A 164 25.17 3.96 -1.34
CA ASP A 164 25.14 3.43 0.03
C ASP A 164 23.80 3.73 0.73
N ALA A 165 23.14 2.66 1.19
CA ALA A 165 21.97 2.70 2.06
C ALA A 165 22.21 1.95 3.40
N SER A 166 23.47 1.63 3.72
CA SER A 166 23.84 0.94 4.96
C SER A 166 23.46 1.74 6.21
N TRP A 167 23.48 3.08 6.13
CA TRP A 167 23.01 3.98 7.19
C TRP A 167 21.55 3.70 7.55
N LEU A 168 20.69 3.52 6.54
CA LEU A 168 19.26 3.27 6.70
C LEU A 168 19.02 1.90 7.32
N TYR A 169 19.58 0.85 6.72
CA TYR A 169 19.43 -0.51 7.23
C TYR A 169 19.99 -0.67 8.65
N THR A 170 21.07 0.05 8.98
CA THR A 170 21.62 0.07 10.33
C THR A 170 20.69 0.80 11.32
N SER A 171 20.12 1.93 10.92
CA SER A 171 19.13 2.68 11.71
C SER A 171 17.88 1.83 11.98
N LEU A 172 17.31 1.24 10.94
CA LEU A 172 16.13 0.38 11.03
C LEU A 172 16.41 -0.85 11.88
N ALA A 173 17.51 -1.56 11.67
CA ALA A 173 17.87 -2.72 12.48
C ALA A 173 18.06 -2.38 13.97
N THR A 174 18.62 -1.20 14.26
CA THR A 174 18.78 -0.72 15.64
C THR A 174 17.42 -0.37 16.25
N THR A 175 16.56 0.28 15.48
CA THR A 175 15.26 0.70 15.98
C THR A 175 14.31 -0.48 16.14
N TRP A 176 14.28 -1.41 15.18
CA TRP A 176 13.45 -2.59 15.16
C TRP A 176 13.94 -3.71 16.08
N SER A 177 15.13 -3.62 16.69
CA SER A 177 15.59 -4.61 17.69
C SER A 177 14.71 -4.69 18.93
N ARG A 178 13.80 -3.73 19.12
CA ARG A 178 12.75 -3.77 20.14
C ARG A 178 11.68 -4.86 19.87
N TRP A 179 11.52 -5.28 18.62
CA TRP A 179 10.55 -6.29 18.20
C TRP A 179 11.21 -7.52 17.56
N LEU A 180 12.35 -7.33 16.91
CA LEU A 180 13.05 -8.35 16.15
C LEU A 180 14.22 -8.95 16.94
N LEU A 181 14.40 -10.26 16.81
CA LEU A 181 15.56 -10.97 17.35
C LEU A 181 16.85 -10.57 16.62
N ALA A 182 17.99 -10.83 17.26
CA ALA A 182 19.32 -10.48 16.72
C ALA A 182 19.60 -11.08 15.33
N SER A 183 19.09 -12.27 15.03
CA SER A 183 19.22 -12.88 13.70
C SER A 183 18.46 -12.09 12.62
N ALA A 184 17.24 -11.65 12.93
CA ALA A 184 16.44 -10.84 12.02
C ALA A 184 17.05 -9.45 11.83
N THR A 185 17.49 -8.76 12.89
CA THR A 185 18.15 -7.45 12.75
C THR A 185 19.49 -7.53 12.03
N SER A 186 20.23 -8.64 12.18
CA SER A 186 21.44 -8.90 11.39
C SER A 186 21.12 -9.09 9.91
N SER A 187 20.02 -9.78 9.59
CA SER A 187 19.52 -9.90 8.22
C SER A 187 19.11 -8.53 7.67
N VAL A 188 18.38 -7.70 8.42
CA VAL A 188 18.02 -6.34 7.98
C VAL A 188 19.26 -5.56 7.53
N LYS A 189 20.38 -5.63 8.27
CA LYS A 189 21.64 -4.95 7.91
C LYS A 189 22.33 -5.54 6.69
N SER A 190 22.40 -6.87 6.61
CA SER A 190 23.22 -7.58 5.61
C SER A 190 22.47 -7.96 4.34
N ASN A 191 21.13 -7.93 4.37
CA ASN A 191 20.24 -8.34 3.31
C ASN A 191 19.29 -7.20 2.92
N ASN A 192 19.81 -5.97 2.89
CA ASN A 192 19.15 -4.80 2.34
C ASN A 192 17.74 -4.52 2.88
N GLY A 193 17.53 -4.71 4.18
CA GLY A 193 16.24 -4.50 4.84
C GLY A 193 15.35 -5.76 4.95
N ALA A 194 15.63 -6.81 4.17
CA ALA A 194 14.83 -8.04 4.18
C ALA A 194 15.23 -9.00 5.32
N TYR A 195 14.24 -9.71 5.87
CA TYR A 195 14.46 -10.65 6.98
C TYR A 195 13.35 -11.70 7.09
N THR A 196 13.59 -12.73 7.91
CA THR A 196 12.57 -13.72 8.29
C THR A 196 12.44 -13.83 9.81
N VAL A 197 11.24 -14.11 10.28
CA VAL A 197 10.96 -14.46 11.69
C VAL A 197 10.00 -15.63 11.77
N SER A 198 10.06 -16.40 12.85
CA SER A 198 9.11 -17.47 13.14
C SER A 198 8.39 -17.17 14.46
N PRO A 199 7.26 -16.42 14.43
CA PRO A 199 6.56 -16.01 15.64
C PRO A 199 6.09 -17.20 16.51
N THR A 200 5.89 -18.36 15.89
CA THR A 200 5.53 -19.62 16.55
C THR A 200 5.98 -20.79 15.66
N PRO A 201 6.25 -21.99 16.20
CA PRO A 201 6.62 -23.15 15.40
C PRO A 201 5.60 -23.44 14.28
N GLY A 202 6.09 -23.79 13.10
CA GLY A 202 5.26 -24.08 11.92
C GLY A 202 4.78 -22.84 11.15
N PHE A 203 5.16 -21.64 11.58
CA PHE A 203 4.78 -20.37 10.94
C PHE A 203 5.99 -19.44 10.77
N ARG A 204 6.12 -18.88 9.57
CA ARG A 204 7.19 -17.96 9.21
C ARG A 204 6.61 -16.70 8.57
N ILE A 205 7.14 -15.54 8.93
CA ILE A 205 6.93 -14.28 8.22
C ILE A 205 8.22 -13.95 7.47
N ILE A 206 8.10 -13.63 6.18
CA ILE A 206 9.19 -13.16 5.32
C ILE A 206 8.89 -11.70 4.98
N SER A 207 9.80 -10.79 5.36
CA SER A 207 9.74 -9.37 5.05
C SER A 207 10.69 -9.04 3.90
N LEU A 208 10.16 -8.43 2.84
CA LEU A 208 10.88 -8.09 1.61
C LEU A 208 11.09 -6.57 1.48
N ASN A 209 12.21 -6.18 0.89
CA ASN A 209 12.43 -4.81 0.43
C ASN A 209 11.93 -4.64 -1.01
N THR A 210 10.62 -4.48 -1.15
CA THR A 210 9.94 -4.29 -2.43
C THR A 210 10.33 -3.00 -3.17
N ASN A 211 11.15 -2.13 -2.60
CA ASN A 211 11.74 -1.00 -3.33
C ASN A 211 12.68 -1.43 -4.45
N PHE A 212 13.16 -2.69 -4.45
CA PHE A 212 13.91 -3.26 -5.56
C PHE A 212 13.08 -3.62 -6.78
N CYS A 213 11.76 -3.43 -6.70
CA CYS A 213 10.91 -3.45 -7.88
C CYS A 213 10.28 -2.10 -8.19
N TYR A 214 10.33 -1.12 -7.28
CA TYR A 214 9.59 0.12 -7.41
C TYR A 214 10.08 0.98 -8.58
N THR A 215 9.18 1.40 -9.46
CA THR A 215 9.47 2.15 -10.69
C THR A 215 10.08 3.53 -10.43
N MET A 216 9.84 4.13 -9.26
CA MET A 216 10.44 5.40 -8.85
C MET A 216 11.81 5.23 -8.16
N ASN A 217 12.27 3.99 -7.96
CA ASN A 217 13.65 3.74 -7.56
C ASN A 217 14.58 3.88 -8.78
N PHE A 218 15.10 5.08 -8.99
CA PHE A 218 15.91 5.39 -10.16
C PHE A 218 17.22 4.62 -10.25
N TYR A 219 17.72 4.04 -9.15
CA TYR A 219 18.90 3.16 -9.18
C TYR A 219 18.69 1.91 -10.03
N LEU A 220 17.46 1.40 -10.14
CA LEU A 220 17.15 0.21 -10.94
C LEU A 220 17.42 0.41 -12.44
N TYR A 221 17.40 1.66 -12.92
CA TYR A 221 17.60 1.98 -14.33
C TYR A 221 19.08 2.03 -14.74
N SER A 222 20.00 2.00 -13.77
CA SER A 222 21.44 1.85 -14.05
C SER A 222 21.80 0.47 -14.58
N ALA A 223 20.96 -0.54 -14.30
CA ALA A 223 21.17 -1.93 -14.66
C ALA A 223 19.86 -2.57 -15.16
N LEU A 224 19.33 -2.09 -16.29
CA LEU A 224 18.03 -2.53 -16.85
C LEU A 224 17.91 -4.03 -17.16
N ARG A 225 19.02 -4.78 -17.14
CA ARG A 225 19.06 -6.23 -17.34
C ARG A 225 19.25 -7.01 -16.04
N ASP A 226 19.35 -6.32 -14.90
CA ASP A 226 19.31 -6.93 -13.58
C ASP A 226 17.85 -7.06 -13.15
N PHE A 227 17.31 -8.26 -13.31
CA PHE A 227 15.90 -8.55 -13.00
C PHE A 227 15.70 -9.09 -11.58
N ASP A 228 16.77 -9.28 -10.82
CA ASP A 228 16.75 -9.68 -9.42
C ASP A 228 17.76 -8.82 -8.64
N PRO A 229 17.48 -7.52 -8.48
CA PRO A 229 18.43 -6.61 -7.84
C PRO A 229 18.79 -7.08 -6.44
N ASN A 230 20.10 -7.15 -6.17
CA ASN A 230 20.66 -7.70 -4.94
C ASN A 230 20.27 -9.16 -4.62
N GLY A 231 19.69 -9.91 -5.55
CA GLY A 231 19.34 -11.32 -5.36
C GLY A 231 18.14 -11.58 -4.45
N GLU A 232 17.23 -10.61 -4.29
CA GLU A 232 16.09 -10.71 -3.38
C GLU A 232 15.12 -11.86 -3.73
N ILE A 233 14.83 -12.08 -5.02
CA ILE A 233 13.99 -13.19 -5.47
C ILE A 233 14.69 -14.53 -5.24
N ALA A 234 15.99 -14.63 -5.55
CA ALA A 234 16.78 -15.82 -5.23
C ALA A 234 16.78 -16.15 -3.73
N TRP A 235 16.90 -15.13 -2.89
CA TRP A 235 16.82 -15.26 -1.44
C TRP A 235 15.43 -15.72 -1.01
N LEU A 236 14.36 -15.11 -1.53
CA LEU A 236 12.97 -15.50 -1.26
C LEU A 236 12.71 -16.97 -1.61
N ILE A 237 13.18 -17.43 -2.78
CA ILE A 237 13.07 -18.83 -3.20
C ILE A 237 13.73 -19.75 -2.17
N THR A 238 14.90 -19.38 -1.65
CA THR A 238 15.62 -20.15 -0.64
C THR A 238 14.83 -20.24 0.66
N GLN A 239 14.23 -19.13 1.11
CA GLN A 239 13.42 -19.11 2.33
C GLN A 239 12.14 -19.92 2.18
N LEU A 240 11.46 -19.82 1.04
CA LEU A 240 10.24 -20.58 0.75
C LEU A 240 10.51 -22.07 0.60
N GLN A 241 11.64 -22.45 -0.03
CA GLN A 241 12.03 -23.85 -0.14
C GLN A 241 12.34 -24.45 1.24
N ALA A 242 13.03 -23.70 2.10
CA ALA A 242 13.30 -24.14 3.47
C ALA A 242 12.01 -24.28 4.29
N ALA A 243 11.04 -23.37 4.11
CA ALA A 243 9.72 -23.48 4.72
C ALA A 243 8.93 -24.69 4.21
N GLU A 244 8.99 -24.98 2.90
CA GLU A 244 8.38 -26.18 2.29
C GLU A 244 8.96 -27.47 2.89
N ASP A 245 10.29 -27.55 2.98
CA ASP A 245 11.01 -28.70 3.53
C ASP A 245 10.70 -28.92 5.02
N ALA A 246 10.47 -27.82 5.77
CA ALA A 246 10.10 -27.84 7.18
C ALA A 246 8.58 -28.00 7.44
N GLY A 247 7.74 -27.99 6.39
CA GLY A 247 6.29 -28.05 6.52
C GLY A 247 5.65 -26.80 7.15
N GLU A 248 6.31 -25.65 7.06
CA GLU A 248 5.84 -24.36 7.60
C GLU A 248 4.84 -23.68 6.67
N ARG A 249 3.97 -22.84 7.24
CA ARG A 249 3.19 -21.84 6.50
C ARG A 249 3.86 -20.48 6.54
N VAL A 250 3.76 -19.76 5.44
CA VAL A 250 4.45 -18.49 5.24
C VAL A 250 3.47 -17.36 5.03
N TRP A 251 3.71 -16.24 5.73
CA TRP A 251 3.21 -14.93 5.32
C TRP A 251 4.34 -14.14 4.69
N ILE A 252 4.05 -13.47 3.57
CA ILE A 252 4.98 -12.51 2.96
C ILE A 252 4.48 -11.11 3.30
N ILE A 253 5.36 -10.24 3.78
CA ILE A 253 5.08 -8.82 3.96
C ILE A 253 6.04 -8.00 3.09
N GLY A 254 5.51 -6.92 2.50
CA GLY A 254 6.25 -5.95 1.70
C GLY A 254 5.53 -4.62 1.71
N HIS A 255 6.08 -3.62 1.04
CA HIS A 255 5.45 -2.31 0.95
C HIS A 255 4.70 -2.13 -0.38
N VAL A 256 5.46 -2.02 -1.48
CA VAL A 256 4.93 -1.95 -2.85
C VAL A 256 4.43 -3.32 -3.25
N GLY A 257 3.15 -3.40 -3.65
CA GLY A 257 2.55 -4.66 -4.08
C GLY A 257 3.05 -5.06 -5.47
N PRO A 258 3.47 -6.33 -5.69
CA PRO A 258 3.90 -6.82 -7.01
C PRO A 258 2.80 -6.77 -8.08
N SER A 259 1.54 -6.68 -7.66
CA SER A 259 0.36 -6.54 -8.50
C SER A 259 0.16 -5.15 -9.09
N GLN A 260 0.95 -4.16 -8.64
CA GLN A 260 0.78 -2.74 -8.98
C GLN A 260 1.64 -2.38 -10.20
N THR A 261 1.24 -1.37 -10.97
CA THR A 261 2.05 -0.78 -12.06
C THR A 261 3.33 -0.13 -11.55
N ASP A 262 3.36 0.15 -10.24
CA ASP A 262 4.50 0.68 -9.54
C ASP A 262 5.68 -0.29 -9.44
N CYS A 263 5.50 -1.57 -9.80
CA CYS A 263 6.56 -2.57 -9.80
C CYS A 263 7.09 -2.84 -11.23
N LEU A 264 8.40 -2.99 -11.40
CA LEU A 264 9.01 -3.31 -12.69
C LEU A 264 8.51 -4.67 -13.19
N GLN A 265 8.02 -4.70 -14.44
CA GLN A 265 7.34 -5.86 -15.02
C GLN A 265 8.13 -7.17 -14.96
N ASN A 266 9.46 -7.10 -15.11
CA ASN A 266 10.30 -8.30 -15.04
C ASN A 266 10.35 -8.84 -13.61
N TRP A 267 10.60 -7.98 -12.63
CA TRP A 267 10.62 -8.37 -11.21
C TRP A 267 9.25 -8.92 -10.78
N SER A 268 8.15 -8.23 -11.10
CA SER A 268 6.80 -8.70 -10.75
C SER A 268 6.45 -10.02 -11.45
N THR A 269 6.93 -10.25 -12.67
CA THR A 269 6.80 -11.55 -13.35
C THR A 269 7.57 -12.66 -12.64
N PHE A 270 8.79 -12.40 -12.17
CA PHE A 270 9.57 -13.38 -11.40
C PHE A 270 8.91 -13.70 -10.06
N TYR A 271 8.49 -12.67 -9.31
CA TYR A 271 7.73 -12.84 -8.08
C TYR A 271 6.46 -13.67 -8.31
N TYR A 272 5.70 -13.39 -9.36
CA TYR A 272 4.50 -14.14 -9.72
C TYR A 272 4.80 -15.64 -9.94
N GLN A 273 5.91 -15.98 -10.60
CA GLN A 273 6.33 -17.37 -10.80
C GLN A 273 6.73 -18.06 -9.50
N VAL A 274 7.34 -17.32 -8.56
CA VAL A 274 7.64 -17.83 -7.22
C VAL A 274 6.35 -18.12 -6.45
N VAL A 275 5.37 -17.21 -6.48
CA VAL A 275 4.05 -17.44 -5.88
C VAL A 275 3.38 -18.66 -6.50
N GLN A 276 3.38 -18.79 -7.84
CA GLN A 276 2.86 -19.98 -8.51
C GLN A 276 3.51 -21.29 -8.05
N ARG A 277 4.81 -21.25 -7.70
CA ARG A 277 5.53 -22.44 -7.25
C ARG A 277 5.17 -22.84 -5.82
N TYR A 278 4.97 -21.88 -4.91
CA TYR A 278 4.88 -22.15 -3.48
C TYR A 278 3.45 -21.97 -2.90
N SER A 279 2.50 -21.44 -3.66
CA SER A 279 1.11 -21.33 -3.26
C SER A 279 0.25 -22.51 -3.74
N PRO A 280 -0.82 -22.87 -3.00
CA PRO A 280 -1.20 -22.33 -1.69
C PRO A 280 -0.58 -23.10 -0.50
N HIS A 281 0.24 -24.12 -0.75
CA HIS A 281 0.67 -25.07 0.29
C HIS A 281 1.72 -24.51 1.25
N VAL A 282 2.58 -23.59 0.81
CA VAL A 282 3.56 -22.89 1.68
C VAL A 282 3.06 -21.49 1.99
N ILE A 283 2.88 -20.65 0.97
CA ILE A 283 2.42 -19.27 1.13
C ILE A 283 0.94 -19.29 1.49
N ALA A 284 0.62 -18.85 2.71
CA ALA A 284 -0.75 -18.72 3.19
C ALA A 284 -1.36 -17.38 2.80
N GLU A 285 -0.65 -16.28 3.06
CA GLU A 285 -1.15 -14.91 2.85
C GLU A 285 0.01 -13.98 2.45
N GLN A 286 -0.30 -12.87 1.80
CA GLN A 286 0.66 -11.82 1.46
C GLN A 286 0.09 -10.45 1.82
N PHE A 287 0.89 -9.56 2.42
CA PHE A 287 0.44 -8.25 2.90
C PHE A 287 1.34 -7.12 2.37
N PHE A 288 0.71 -6.14 1.76
CA PHE A 288 1.32 -4.97 1.15
C PHE A 288 0.58 -3.69 1.57
N GLY A 289 1.06 -2.54 1.11
CA GLY A 289 0.45 -1.23 1.31
C GLY A 289 0.65 -0.36 0.08
N HIS A 290 1.30 0.79 0.26
CA HIS A 290 1.70 1.74 -0.77
C HIS A 290 0.57 2.52 -1.46
N THR A 291 -0.53 1.88 -1.85
CA THR A 291 -1.61 2.56 -2.62
C THR A 291 -2.51 3.44 -1.76
N HIS A 292 -2.44 3.31 -0.44
CA HIS A 292 -3.27 3.98 0.58
C HIS A 292 -4.75 3.55 0.59
N TYR A 293 -5.24 2.98 -0.51
CA TYR A 293 -6.58 2.44 -0.67
C TYR A 293 -6.73 1.07 -0.03
N ASP A 294 -7.99 0.68 0.19
CA ASP A 294 -8.33 -0.68 0.56
C ASP A 294 -8.51 -1.56 -0.68
N GLU A 295 -7.51 -2.39 -0.97
CA GLU A 295 -7.46 -3.19 -2.19
C GLU A 295 -6.95 -4.62 -1.92
N PHE A 296 -7.03 -5.46 -2.95
CA PHE A 296 -6.39 -6.76 -2.97
C PHE A 296 -6.02 -7.15 -4.39
N ALA A 297 -5.18 -8.18 -4.55
CA ALA A 297 -4.85 -8.73 -5.86
C ALA A 297 -4.79 -10.26 -5.84
N LEU A 298 -5.30 -10.88 -6.90
CA LEU A 298 -5.39 -12.34 -7.03
C LEU A 298 -4.33 -12.93 -7.96
N PHE A 299 -3.63 -13.94 -7.45
CA PHE A 299 -2.68 -14.76 -8.20
C PHE A 299 -3.35 -16.03 -8.72
N TYR A 300 -2.95 -16.47 -9.90
CA TYR A 300 -3.51 -17.64 -10.57
C TYR A 300 -2.42 -18.63 -10.96
N SER A 301 -2.74 -19.92 -10.89
CA SER A 301 -1.86 -21.02 -11.32
C SER A 301 -1.79 -21.20 -12.83
N SER A 302 -2.72 -20.60 -13.58
CA SER A 302 -2.81 -20.71 -15.04
C SER A 302 -3.24 -19.38 -15.66
N SER A 303 -3.15 -19.27 -16.98
CA SER A 303 -3.65 -18.10 -17.72
C SER A 303 -5.17 -17.97 -17.69
N VAL A 304 -5.90 -19.07 -17.48
CA VAL A 304 -7.35 -19.02 -17.28
C VAL A 304 -7.61 -18.55 -15.86
N LYS A 305 -8.16 -17.34 -15.69
CA LYS A 305 -8.46 -16.74 -14.39
C LYS A 305 -9.86 -17.16 -13.93
N ASN A 306 -9.94 -18.12 -13.01
CA ASN A 306 -11.19 -18.60 -12.41
C ASN A 306 -10.98 -19.00 -10.94
N ALA A 307 -12.06 -19.31 -10.21
CA ALA A 307 -11.98 -19.71 -8.81
C ALA A 307 -11.08 -20.94 -8.55
N ALA A 308 -11.05 -21.90 -9.48
CA ALA A 308 -10.24 -23.13 -9.34
C ALA A 308 -8.74 -22.88 -9.54
N SER A 309 -8.37 -21.85 -10.30
CA SER A 309 -7.00 -21.49 -10.59
C SER A 309 -6.46 -20.40 -9.68
N ALA A 310 -7.31 -19.72 -8.90
CA ALA A 310 -6.89 -18.73 -7.91
C ALA A 310 -6.12 -19.40 -6.76
N ILE A 311 -4.89 -18.97 -6.50
CA ILE A 311 -3.94 -19.66 -5.59
C ILE A 311 -3.41 -18.79 -4.45
N SER A 312 -3.46 -17.46 -4.56
CA SER A 312 -3.03 -16.57 -3.48
C SER A 312 -3.74 -15.23 -3.56
N THR A 313 -3.89 -14.58 -2.41
CA THR A 313 -4.35 -13.20 -2.27
C THR A 313 -3.20 -12.35 -1.75
N ALA A 314 -2.95 -11.21 -2.39
CA ALA A 314 -2.17 -10.12 -1.83
C ALA A 314 -3.13 -9.08 -1.27
N TRP A 315 -3.09 -8.88 0.04
CA TRP A 315 -3.88 -7.89 0.75
C TRP A 315 -3.14 -6.55 0.70
N ILE A 316 -3.77 -5.53 0.13
CA ILE A 316 -3.21 -4.19 0.05
C ILE A 316 -3.93 -3.36 1.11
N GLY A 317 -3.28 -3.22 2.26
CA GLY A 317 -3.88 -2.60 3.44
C GLY A 317 -4.03 -1.09 3.29
N PRO A 318 -5.16 -0.51 3.74
CA PRO A 318 -5.36 0.93 3.69
C PRO A 318 -4.42 1.68 4.63
N SER A 319 -4.26 2.99 4.38
CA SER A 319 -3.41 3.88 5.19
C SER A 319 -4.08 4.38 6.47
N VAL A 320 -3.31 4.65 7.52
CA VAL A 320 -3.79 5.56 8.58
C VAL A 320 -3.74 7.02 8.13
N THR A 321 -2.81 7.38 7.24
CA THR A 321 -2.73 8.73 6.68
C THR A 321 -3.95 9.04 5.79
N PRO A 322 -4.60 10.21 5.96
CA PRO A 322 -5.60 10.73 5.02
C PRO A 322 -5.05 11.09 3.65
N TYR A 323 -3.72 11.23 3.51
CA TYR A 323 -3.08 11.62 2.27
C TYR A 323 -3.44 10.62 1.15
N THR A 324 -4.06 10.98 0.03
CA THR A 324 -4.89 12.17 -0.12
C THR A 324 -6.36 11.80 -0.20
N GLU A 325 -7.19 12.61 0.43
CA GLU A 325 -8.64 12.57 0.35
C GLU A 325 -9.25 11.25 0.83
N LEU A 326 -8.66 10.67 1.88
CA LEU A 326 -9.12 9.44 2.52
C LEU A 326 -9.40 9.64 4.01
N ASN A 327 -10.24 8.80 4.60
CA ASN A 327 -10.34 8.72 6.07
C ASN A 327 -9.14 7.97 6.64
N PRO A 328 -8.71 8.20 7.89
CA PRO A 328 -7.80 7.31 8.59
C PRO A 328 -8.40 5.92 8.79
N GLU A 329 -7.63 4.87 8.50
CA GLU A 329 -8.12 3.49 8.57
C GLU A 329 -7.03 2.49 8.96
N PHE A 330 -7.44 1.38 9.58
CA PHE A 330 -6.57 0.23 9.82
C PHE A 330 -7.37 -1.08 9.76
N ARG A 331 -6.67 -2.21 9.73
CA ARG A 331 -7.29 -3.53 9.57
C ARG A 331 -6.92 -4.49 10.69
N ILE A 332 -7.87 -5.34 11.09
CA ILE A 332 -7.67 -6.50 11.94
C ILE A 332 -8.05 -7.76 11.16
N TYR A 333 -7.14 -8.71 11.08
CA TYR A 333 -7.39 -10.00 10.44
C TYR A 333 -7.77 -11.05 11.48
N LYS A 334 -8.78 -11.87 11.22
CA LYS A 334 -9.07 -13.08 12.01
C LYS A 334 -8.40 -14.28 11.35
N VAL A 335 -7.54 -14.98 12.07
CA VAL A 335 -6.63 -15.99 11.49
C VAL A 335 -6.70 -17.31 12.25
N ASP A 336 -6.82 -18.43 11.53
CA ASP A 336 -6.71 -19.77 12.11
C ASP A 336 -5.24 -20.16 12.29
N THR A 337 -4.86 -20.48 13.51
CA THR A 337 -3.45 -20.78 13.87
C THR A 337 -2.96 -22.16 13.41
N GLY A 338 -3.83 -22.97 12.80
CA GLY A 338 -3.47 -24.23 12.17
C GLY A 338 -3.00 -24.05 10.73
N ASN A 339 -3.76 -23.29 9.93
CA ASN A 339 -3.47 -23.09 8.50
C ASN A 339 -2.94 -21.70 8.16
N TRP A 340 -2.97 -20.74 9.09
CA TRP A 340 -2.54 -19.35 8.93
C TRP A 340 -3.25 -18.59 7.81
N ASN A 341 -4.41 -19.07 7.36
CA ASN A 341 -5.25 -18.37 6.41
C ASN A 341 -6.14 -17.35 7.15
N ILE A 342 -6.56 -16.31 6.43
CA ILE A 342 -7.49 -15.30 6.91
C ILE A 342 -8.92 -15.80 6.77
N TYR A 343 -9.70 -15.66 7.84
CA TYR A 343 -11.13 -16.03 7.91
C TYR A 343 -12.02 -14.80 7.89
N ASP A 344 -11.49 -13.65 8.31
CA ASP A 344 -12.19 -12.39 8.21
C ASP A 344 -11.17 -11.24 8.22
N ALA A 345 -11.56 -10.13 7.59
CA ALA A 345 -10.82 -8.88 7.63
C ALA A 345 -11.80 -7.80 8.10
N GLU A 346 -11.59 -7.32 9.31
CA GLU A 346 -12.37 -6.23 9.92
C GLU A 346 -11.61 -4.93 9.74
N THR A 347 -12.21 -3.97 9.04
CA THR A 347 -11.60 -2.69 8.75
C THR A 347 -12.26 -1.60 9.60
N TYR A 348 -11.45 -0.75 10.23
CA TYR A 348 -11.89 0.26 11.17
C TYR A 348 -11.46 1.64 10.71
N VAL A 349 -12.39 2.57 10.71
CA VAL A 349 -12.25 3.91 10.12
C VAL A 349 -12.58 4.99 11.15
N ALA A 350 -12.00 6.17 11.00
CA ALA A 350 -12.41 7.40 11.66
C ALA A 350 -12.94 8.41 10.63
N ASP A 351 -14.11 8.98 10.87
CA ASP A 351 -14.78 9.88 9.91
C ASP A 351 -14.13 11.27 9.94
N LEU A 352 -13.15 11.50 9.08
CA LEU A 352 -12.35 12.73 9.11
C LEU A 352 -13.17 13.99 8.80
N ASN A 353 -14.35 13.84 8.16
CA ASN A 353 -15.30 14.94 8.02
C ASN A 353 -15.81 15.50 9.37
N GLN A 354 -15.67 14.76 10.48
CA GLN A 354 -16.01 15.19 11.84
C GLN A 354 -14.84 15.80 12.61
N ALA A 355 -13.63 15.87 12.05
CA ALA A 355 -12.43 16.32 12.75
C ALA A 355 -12.55 17.71 13.40
N VAL A 356 -13.23 18.64 12.71
CA VAL A 356 -13.53 19.99 13.25
C VAL A 356 -14.42 19.91 14.49
N SER A 357 -15.40 19.01 14.50
CA SER A 357 -16.28 18.79 15.65
C SER A 357 -15.52 18.18 16.83
N TRP A 358 -14.61 17.23 16.58
CA TRP A 358 -13.78 16.64 17.63
C TRP A 358 -12.89 17.68 18.31
N ASP A 359 -12.29 18.59 17.54
CA ASP A 359 -11.53 19.69 18.10
C ASP A 359 -12.40 20.67 18.90
N ALA A 360 -13.55 21.07 18.37
CA ALA A 360 -14.43 22.03 19.01
C ALA A 360 -14.97 21.52 20.36
N ASN A 361 -15.23 20.22 20.45
CA ASN A 361 -15.77 19.58 21.64
C ASN A 361 -14.70 18.96 22.56
N GLY A 362 -13.42 19.01 22.17
CA GLY A 362 -12.32 18.37 22.89
C GLY A 362 -12.43 16.84 22.93
N THR A 363 -13.06 16.21 21.95
CA THR A 363 -13.23 14.75 21.85
C THR A 363 -12.16 14.10 20.96
N THR A 364 -12.11 12.77 20.98
CA THR A 364 -11.23 11.94 20.14
C THR A 364 -11.93 11.51 18.85
N PRO A 365 -11.17 11.05 17.83
CA PRO A 365 -11.72 10.42 16.63
C PRO A 365 -12.72 9.31 16.94
N ASN A 366 -13.75 9.22 16.11
CA ASN A 366 -14.85 8.27 16.28
C ASN A 366 -14.54 6.89 15.66
N TRP A 367 -13.42 6.27 16.04
CA TRP A 367 -13.06 4.96 15.49
C TRP A 367 -14.20 3.94 15.61
N HIS A 368 -14.62 3.37 14.48
CA HIS A 368 -15.68 2.38 14.40
C HIS A 368 -15.41 1.37 13.28
N LEU A 369 -16.09 0.21 13.34
CA LEU A 369 -16.00 -0.80 12.29
C LEU A 369 -16.65 -0.24 11.02
N GLU A 370 -15.88 -0.15 9.94
CA GLU A 370 -16.40 0.17 8.61
C GLU A 370 -17.11 -1.06 8.03
N TYR A 371 -16.40 -2.18 7.95
CA TYR A 371 -16.96 -3.44 7.48
C TYR A 371 -16.14 -4.67 7.93
N SER A 372 -16.81 -5.83 7.92
CA SER A 372 -16.17 -7.15 7.87
C SER A 372 -16.25 -7.64 6.44
N ALA A 373 -15.13 -8.06 5.84
CA ALA A 373 -15.09 -8.57 4.47
C ALA A 373 -16.04 -9.76 4.27
N HIS A 374 -16.08 -10.68 5.23
CA HIS A 374 -16.99 -11.82 5.17
C HIS A 374 -18.46 -11.35 5.16
N ALA A 375 -18.85 -10.47 6.08
CA ALA A 375 -20.22 -9.99 6.19
C ALA A 375 -20.65 -9.11 4.99
N ALA A 376 -19.74 -8.29 4.47
CA ALA A 376 -20.01 -7.38 3.37
C ALA A 376 -20.24 -8.09 2.04
N TYR A 377 -19.42 -9.09 1.70
CA TYR A 377 -19.41 -9.65 0.36
C TYR A 377 -20.11 -11.01 0.22
N THR A 378 -20.24 -11.80 1.29
CA THR A 378 -20.95 -13.10 1.24
C THR A 378 -22.38 -13.00 0.68
N PRO A 379 -23.19 -11.96 0.99
CA PRO A 379 -24.53 -11.83 0.41
C PRO A 379 -24.57 -11.79 -1.13
N PHE A 380 -23.48 -11.37 -1.78
CA PHE A 380 -23.40 -11.30 -3.24
C PHE A 380 -22.96 -12.60 -3.91
N LEU A 381 -22.63 -13.65 -3.14
CA LEU A 381 -22.09 -14.89 -3.67
C LEU A 381 -23.14 -15.98 -3.93
N ALA A 382 -24.42 -15.72 -3.71
CA ALA A 382 -25.48 -16.72 -3.92
C ALA A 382 -25.46 -17.31 -5.35
N PRO A 383 -25.57 -18.64 -5.53
CA PRO A 383 -25.92 -19.67 -4.55
C PRO A 383 -24.73 -20.26 -3.77
N ILE A 384 -23.52 -19.72 -3.94
CA ILE A 384 -22.32 -20.19 -3.21
C ILE A 384 -22.47 -19.81 -1.74
N THR A 385 -22.87 -20.79 -0.93
CA THR A 385 -22.88 -20.64 0.53
C THR A 385 -21.47 -20.87 1.04
N THR A 386 -20.80 -19.81 1.48
CA THR A 386 -19.53 -19.91 2.20
C THR A 386 -19.84 -19.80 3.69
N PRO A 387 -19.72 -20.90 4.47
CA PRO A 387 -19.89 -20.81 5.92
C PRO A 387 -18.85 -19.86 6.52
N PRO A 388 -19.16 -19.12 7.61
CA PRO A 388 -18.18 -18.30 8.34
C PRO A 388 -16.95 -19.08 8.86
N SER A 389 -17.00 -20.41 8.82
CA SER A 389 -15.93 -21.33 9.18
C SER A 389 -15.00 -21.68 8.01
N GLN A 390 -15.14 -21.03 6.85
CA GLN A 390 -14.18 -21.12 5.74
C GLN A 390 -13.33 -19.85 5.63
N PRO A 391 -12.08 -19.97 5.19
CA PRO A 391 -11.22 -18.82 4.97
C PRO A 391 -11.72 -17.94 3.81
N LEU A 392 -11.34 -16.67 3.82
CA LEU A 392 -11.41 -15.74 2.69
C LEU A 392 -10.39 -16.13 1.62
N SER A 393 -10.56 -17.33 1.07
CA SER A 393 -9.63 -17.95 0.13
C SER A 393 -9.51 -17.17 -1.19
N PRO A 394 -8.45 -17.39 -1.97
CA PRO A 394 -8.32 -16.79 -3.30
C PRO A 394 -9.51 -17.11 -4.23
N ALA A 395 -10.07 -18.32 -4.12
CA ALA A 395 -11.28 -18.72 -4.84
C ALA A 395 -12.51 -17.92 -4.39
N TRP A 396 -12.64 -17.66 -3.10
CA TRP A 396 -13.71 -16.83 -2.54
C TRP A 396 -13.63 -15.40 -3.08
N TRP A 397 -12.45 -14.78 -3.02
CA TRP A 397 -12.23 -13.44 -3.58
C TRP A 397 -12.42 -13.39 -5.09
N HIS A 398 -12.05 -14.44 -5.83
CA HIS A 398 -12.38 -14.54 -7.25
C HIS A 398 -13.90 -14.47 -7.46
N ASN A 399 -14.69 -15.25 -6.71
CA ASN A 399 -16.14 -15.21 -6.82
C ASN A 399 -16.73 -13.84 -6.44
N VAL A 400 -16.13 -13.13 -5.47
CA VAL A 400 -16.49 -11.74 -5.14
C VAL A 400 -16.29 -10.83 -6.35
N THR A 401 -15.13 -10.91 -7.01
CA THR A 401 -14.89 -10.14 -8.24
C THR A 401 -15.82 -10.54 -9.38
N THR A 402 -16.28 -11.80 -9.44
CA THR A 402 -17.31 -12.24 -10.42
C THR A 402 -18.67 -11.65 -10.11
N ALA A 403 -19.04 -11.57 -8.83
CA ALA A 403 -20.28 -10.91 -8.43
C ALA A 403 -20.27 -9.43 -8.85
N PHE A 404 -19.13 -8.73 -8.75
CA PHE A 404 -19.00 -7.34 -9.20
C PHE A 404 -19.33 -7.14 -10.69
N GLU A 405 -19.04 -8.12 -11.55
CA GLU A 405 -19.30 -8.04 -13.00
C GLU A 405 -20.81 -8.02 -13.31
N SER A 406 -21.61 -8.73 -12.52
CA SER A 406 -23.05 -8.88 -12.72
C SER A 406 -23.92 -8.01 -11.80
N ASN A 407 -23.35 -7.51 -10.70
CA ASN A 407 -24.06 -6.77 -9.66
C ASN A 407 -23.38 -5.41 -9.40
N PRO A 408 -23.89 -4.33 -10.02
CA PRO A 408 -23.33 -3.01 -9.82
C PRO A 408 -23.37 -2.51 -8.38
N ALA A 409 -24.33 -2.95 -7.56
CA ALA A 409 -24.38 -2.59 -6.14
C ALA A 409 -23.23 -3.23 -5.35
N ALA A 410 -22.88 -4.48 -5.67
CA ALA A 410 -21.73 -5.17 -5.06
C ALA A 410 -20.42 -4.46 -5.38
N PHE A 411 -20.22 -4.08 -6.64
CA PHE A 411 -19.05 -3.29 -7.04
C PHE A 411 -19.02 -1.92 -6.38
N GLN A 412 -20.15 -1.21 -6.33
CA GLN A 412 -20.23 0.11 -5.70
C GLN A 412 -19.94 0.06 -4.20
N GLN A 413 -20.33 -1.02 -3.52
CA GLN A 413 -19.98 -1.25 -2.12
C GLN A 413 -18.47 -1.42 -1.95
N TYR A 414 -17.81 -2.21 -2.80
CA TYR A 414 -16.34 -2.29 -2.83
C TYR A 414 -15.71 -0.92 -3.11
N TRP A 415 -16.22 -0.16 -4.07
CA TRP A 415 -15.68 1.17 -4.41
C TRP A 415 -15.74 2.14 -3.23
N THR A 416 -16.83 2.11 -2.46
CA THR A 416 -16.96 2.91 -1.22
C THR A 416 -15.90 2.54 -0.19
N TYR A 417 -15.68 1.25 0.07
CA TYR A 417 -14.67 0.78 1.03
C TYR A 417 -13.24 1.01 0.52
N ARG A 418 -12.98 0.85 -0.78
CA ARG A 418 -11.70 1.23 -1.40
C ARG A 418 -11.35 2.69 -1.09
N GLY A 419 -12.33 3.57 -1.18
CA GLY A 419 -12.24 5.00 -0.82
C GLY A 419 -12.43 5.30 0.66
N LYS A 420 -12.44 4.27 1.52
CA LYS A 420 -12.42 4.37 2.99
C LYS A 420 -13.61 5.16 3.53
N SER A 421 -14.74 5.06 2.83
CA SER A 421 -15.98 5.82 3.08
C SER A 421 -15.80 7.35 3.15
N ALA A 422 -14.70 7.89 2.61
CA ALA A 422 -14.42 9.33 2.63
C ALA A 422 -15.33 10.13 1.69
N ASN A 423 -15.89 9.47 0.66
CA ASN A 423 -16.68 10.08 -0.41
C ASN A 423 -15.95 11.21 -1.15
N LYS A 424 -14.63 11.09 -1.29
CA LYS A 424 -13.78 12.06 -2.01
C LYS A 424 -13.12 11.50 -3.26
N ILE A 425 -12.98 10.18 -3.37
CA ILE A 425 -12.45 9.57 -4.58
C ILE A 425 -13.44 9.77 -5.74
N PRO A 426 -12.97 9.92 -6.99
CA PRO A 426 -13.84 10.06 -8.14
C PRO A 426 -14.90 8.95 -8.23
N ALA A 427 -16.10 9.31 -8.66
CA ALA A 427 -17.17 8.33 -8.84
C ALA A 427 -16.81 7.34 -9.97
N CYS A 428 -16.92 6.05 -9.68
CA CYS A 428 -16.77 4.98 -10.67
C CYS A 428 -18.15 4.55 -11.16
N ALA A 429 -18.73 5.36 -12.06
CA ALA A 429 -20.13 5.20 -12.46
C ALA A 429 -20.38 3.91 -13.25
N ASN A 430 -21.55 3.30 -13.03
CA ASN A 430 -22.03 2.18 -13.82
C ASN A 430 -22.11 2.56 -15.31
N GLY A 431 -21.58 1.71 -16.20
CA GLY A 431 -21.51 1.97 -17.63
C GLY A 431 -20.27 2.74 -18.10
N SER A 432 -19.40 3.19 -17.19
CA SER A 432 -18.05 3.66 -17.54
C SER A 432 -17.07 2.49 -17.68
N THR A 433 -15.83 2.74 -18.11
CA THR A 433 -14.76 1.73 -18.16
C THR A 433 -14.24 1.37 -16.77
N CYS A 434 -14.40 2.26 -15.79
CA CYS A 434 -13.80 2.17 -14.47
C CYS A 434 -14.13 0.85 -13.72
N PRO A 435 -15.40 0.39 -13.63
CA PRO A 435 -15.68 -0.88 -12.95
C PRO A 435 -14.98 -2.08 -13.60
N LYS A 436 -14.95 -2.11 -14.93
CA LYS A 436 -14.33 -3.20 -15.69
C LYS A 436 -12.80 -3.21 -15.52
N GLU A 437 -12.17 -2.03 -15.55
CA GLU A 437 -10.73 -1.84 -15.33
C GLU A 437 -10.37 -2.30 -13.90
N MET A 438 -11.07 -1.78 -12.89
CA MET A 438 -10.82 -2.13 -11.49
C MET A 438 -11.01 -3.62 -11.18
N ILE A 439 -12.07 -4.26 -11.70
CA ILE A 439 -12.28 -5.71 -11.54
C ILE A 439 -11.13 -6.51 -12.19
N CYS A 440 -10.60 -6.02 -13.30
CA CYS A 440 -9.50 -6.66 -14.00
C CYS A 440 -8.18 -6.51 -13.23
N ASP A 441 -7.91 -5.32 -12.66
CA ASP A 441 -6.73 -5.04 -11.84
C ASP A 441 -6.73 -5.85 -10.54
N LEU A 442 -7.88 -6.02 -9.88
CA LEU A 442 -8.04 -6.95 -8.74
C LEU A 442 -7.66 -8.39 -9.09
N ARG A 443 -7.74 -8.77 -10.37
CA ARG A 443 -7.36 -10.09 -10.90
C ARG A 443 -6.01 -10.06 -11.63
N ALA A 444 -5.26 -8.96 -11.58
CA ALA A 444 -3.92 -8.81 -12.15
C ALA A 444 -2.92 -8.75 -10.99
N SER A 445 -2.04 -9.75 -10.87
CA SER A 445 -1.04 -9.81 -9.79
C SER A 445 0.41 -9.71 -10.26
N LYS A 446 0.60 -9.19 -11.47
CA LYS A 446 1.90 -8.74 -11.99
C LYS A 446 1.67 -7.55 -12.90
N SER A 447 2.61 -6.62 -12.90
CA SER A 447 2.49 -5.31 -13.56
C SER A 447 2.30 -5.39 -15.09
N SER A 448 2.65 -6.51 -15.72
CA SER A 448 2.39 -6.74 -17.15
C SER A 448 0.93 -7.07 -17.48
N ASP A 449 0.13 -7.45 -16.47
CA ASP A 449 -1.26 -7.85 -16.62
C ASP A 449 -2.24 -6.71 -16.25
N ASP A 450 -1.70 -5.52 -15.95
CA ASP A 450 -2.49 -4.34 -15.62
C ASP A 450 -3.48 -4.02 -16.76
N CYS A 451 -4.72 -3.71 -16.37
CA CYS A 451 -5.81 -3.50 -17.31
C CYS A 451 -6.16 -2.02 -17.47
N SER A 452 -5.72 -1.20 -16.53
CA SER A 452 -5.86 0.24 -16.59
C SER A 452 -4.86 0.85 -17.58
N PRO A 453 -5.28 1.79 -18.44
CA PRO A 453 -4.35 2.43 -19.37
C PRO A 453 -3.37 3.33 -18.60
N ILE A 454 -2.08 3.02 -18.66
CA ILE A 454 -1.02 3.91 -18.14
C ILE A 454 -1.08 5.22 -18.91
N SER A 455 -1.34 6.33 -18.21
CA SER A 455 -1.34 7.66 -18.80
C SER A 455 -0.17 8.49 -18.26
N PHE A 456 0.76 8.84 -19.14
CA PHE A 456 1.84 9.78 -18.82
C PHE A 456 1.39 11.18 -19.22
N ALA A 457 0.96 11.99 -18.25
CA ALA A 457 0.76 13.41 -18.47
C ALA A 457 2.11 14.15 -18.36
N LEU A 458 3.00 13.96 -19.34
CA LEU A 458 4.14 14.85 -19.52
C LEU A 458 3.63 16.18 -20.10
N LYS A 459 3.30 17.15 -19.24
CA LYS A 459 3.20 18.54 -19.68
C LYS A 459 4.62 19.03 -19.94
N ILE A 460 5.01 19.06 -21.22
CA ILE A 460 6.16 19.83 -21.66
C ILE A 460 5.93 21.27 -21.18
N ARG A 461 6.77 21.74 -20.26
CA ARG A 461 6.87 23.18 -19.96
C ARG A 461 7.23 23.83 -21.29
N SER A 462 6.28 24.52 -21.92
CA SER A 462 6.61 25.32 -23.09
C SER A 462 7.49 26.47 -22.60
N ASP A 463 8.80 26.34 -22.82
CA ASP A 463 9.76 27.40 -22.55
C ASP A 463 9.35 28.70 -23.28
N GLN A 464 9.69 29.80 -22.64
CA GLN A 464 9.31 31.18 -22.94
C GLN A 464 9.56 31.59 -24.40
N ARG A 465 8.58 31.34 -25.29
CA ARG A 465 8.52 32.01 -26.61
C ARG A 465 7.12 32.22 -27.18
N ALA A 466 6.06 32.03 -26.39
CA ALA A 466 4.68 32.26 -26.81
C ALA A 466 4.03 33.46 -26.09
N GLU A 467 4.82 34.49 -25.78
CA GLU A 467 4.38 35.74 -25.11
C GLU A 467 3.52 36.67 -25.98
N ALA A 468 2.93 36.20 -27.08
CA ALA A 468 2.23 37.06 -28.04
C ALA A 468 0.70 36.91 -28.07
N MET A 469 0.07 35.97 -27.34
CA MET A 469 -1.37 35.73 -27.48
C MET A 469 -2.06 35.27 -26.19
N ALA A 470 -2.14 36.12 -25.17
CA ALA A 470 -3.15 35.94 -24.11
C ALA A 470 -3.28 37.20 -23.23
N THR A 471 -4.10 38.16 -23.66
CA THR A 471 -4.72 39.09 -22.71
C THR A 471 -6.25 38.99 -22.83
N ALA A 472 -6.84 38.72 -21.66
CA ALA A 472 -8.27 38.69 -21.30
C ALA A 472 -9.09 37.45 -21.73
N MET A 473 -9.53 36.61 -20.78
CA MET A 473 -10.79 36.84 -20.05
C MET A 473 -11.11 35.79 -18.97
N ASP A 474 -11.51 36.36 -17.84
CA ASP A 474 -12.50 35.95 -16.84
C ASP A 474 -12.24 34.82 -15.83
N THR A 475 -12.59 35.21 -14.61
CA THR A 475 -12.43 34.60 -13.30
C THR A 475 -13.44 33.50 -13.04
N ASP A 476 -12.98 32.24 -13.07
CA ASP A 476 -13.42 31.13 -12.20
C ASP A 476 -12.83 29.81 -12.71
N ALA A 477 -11.52 29.61 -12.51
CA ALA A 477 -10.86 28.32 -12.76
C ALA A 477 -9.50 28.24 -12.06
N MET A 478 -9.49 28.24 -10.73
CA MET A 478 -8.29 27.88 -9.96
C MET A 478 -8.44 26.47 -9.40
N MET A 479 -8.36 25.44 -10.26
CA MET A 479 -8.29 24.06 -9.80
C MET A 479 -7.40 23.21 -10.71
N ALA A 480 -6.58 22.38 -10.07
CA ALA A 480 -5.71 21.33 -10.61
C ALA A 480 -4.33 21.78 -11.14
N VAL A 481 -3.45 22.15 -10.20
CA VAL A 481 -2.07 21.65 -10.27
C VAL A 481 -2.18 20.13 -10.05
N GLU A 482 -1.86 19.35 -11.08
CA GLU A 482 -1.67 17.90 -10.96
C GLU A 482 -0.51 17.69 -9.98
N ALA A 483 -0.83 17.39 -8.72
CA ALA A 483 0.12 16.75 -7.86
C ALA A 483 0.40 15.38 -8.48
N MET A 484 1.59 15.20 -9.08
CA MET A 484 2.17 13.88 -9.21
C MET A 484 2.14 13.29 -7.81
N ASP A 485 1.41 12.18 -7.66
CA ASP A 485 1.37 11.45 -6.41
C ASP A 485 2.80 10.97 -6.09
N PRO A 486 3.43 11.45 -5.00
CA PRO A 486 4.75 11.01 -4.63
C PRO A 486 4.79 9.52 -4.20
N SER A 487 3.62 8.91 -3.96
CA SER A 487 3.46 7.50 -3.57
C SER A 487 3.26 6.54 -4.75
N GLY A 488 3.34 6.96 -6.02
CA GLY A 488 3.31 6.05 -7.17
C GLY A 488 2.36 6.46 -8.30
N PHE A 489 2.39 5.70 -9.40
CA PHE A 489 1.60 5.94 -10.62
C PHE A 489 0.12 5.62 -10.45
N HIS A 490 -0.31 5.06 -9.31
CA HIS A 490 -1.69 4.59 -9.11
C HIS A 490 -2.75 5.69 -9.16
N ASN A 491 -2.36 6.97 -9.10
CA ASN A 491 -3.23 8.13 -9.28
C ASN A 491 -3.18 8.76 -10.69
N LEU A 492 -2.41 8.18 -11.63
CA LEU A 492 -2.30 8.65 -13.02
C LEU A 492 -3.33 8.01 -13.98
N TYR A 493 -4.31 7.26 -13.46
CA TYR A 493 -5.42 6.76 -14.25
C TYR A 493 -6.50 7.85 -14.43
N LYS A 494 -6.64 8.31 -15.68
CA LYS A 494 -7.48 9.40 -16.22
C LYS A 494 -8.50 10.11 -15.30
N ARG A 495 -8.35 11.44 -15.18
CA ARG A 495 -9.42 12.41 -14.89
C ARG A 495 -9.95 13.07 -16.18
N ALA A 496 -11.17 12.71 -16.58
CA ALA A 496 -12.14 13.44 -17.44
C ALA A 496 -11.71 14.03 -18.83
N PRO A 497 -12.65 14.18 -19.80
CA PRO A 497 -12.33 14.63 -21.16
C PRO A 497 -12.05 16.13 -21.24
N LEU A 498 -11.03 16.50 -22.02
CA LEU A 498 -10.69 17.86 -22.41
C LEU A 498 -11.85 18.50 -23.19
N LYS A 499 -12.39 19.64 -22.73
CA LYS A 499 -13.25 20.50 -23.55
C LYS A 499 -12.43 21.63 -24.18
N PRO A 500 -12.65 21.96 -25.47
CA PRO A 500 -11.99 23.09 -26.12
C PRO A 500 -12.60 24.42 -25.64
N TRP A 501 -11.75 25.41 -25.39
CA TRP A 501 -12.13 26.76 -24.96
C TRP A 501 -12.91 27.52 -26.06
N ASN A 502 -13.96 28.25 -25.67
CA ASN A 502 -14.88 28.98 -26.56
C ASN A 502 -14.46 30.45 -26.73
N LYS A 503 -14.38 30.93 -27.99
CA LYS A 503 -13.76 32.19 -28.45
C LYS A 503 -14.65 33.46 -28.42
N LYS A 504 -15.65 33.58 -27.54
CA LYS A 504 -16.74 34.58 -27.72
C LYS A 504 -16.90 35.71 -26.70
N LEU A 505 -15.87 36.04 -25.93
CA LEU A 505 -15.79 37.26 -25.11
C LEU A 505 -14.34 37.72 -25.30
N CYS A 506 -13.93 38.85 -25.89
CA CYS A 506 -14.42 40.24 -25.88
C CYS A 506 -14.19 40.95 -27.24
N GLY A 507 -14.76 42.14 -27.35
CA GLY A 507 -15.04 42.87 -28.59
C GLY A 507 -13.86 43.53 -29.33
N THR A 508 -14.19 43.86 -30.57
CA THR A 508 -13.49 44.66 -31.59
C THR A 508 -13.03 46.04 -31.11
N ILE A 509 -11.78 46.40 -31.42
CA ILE A 509 -11.40 47.80 -31.69
C ILE A 509 -10.63 47.84 -33.01
N ASN A 510 -11.12 48.70 -33.91
CA ASN A 510 -10.63 48.94 -35.27
C ASN A 510 -9.27 49.64 -35.28
N LYS A 511 -8.50 49.33 -36.33
CA LYS A 511 -7.28 50.02 -36.75
C LYS A 511 -7.57 51.49 -37.11
N HIS A 512 -6.78 52.41 -36.59
CA HIS A 512 -6.00 53.39 -37.35
C HIS A 512 -4.82 53.89 -36.53
#